data_AF-A0A366EBU7-F1
#
_entry.id   AF-A0A366EBU7-F1
#
_cell.length_a   1.000
_cell.length_b   1.000
_cell.length_c   1.000
_cell.angle_alpha   90.00
_cell.angle_beta   90.00
_cell.angle_gamma   90.00
#
_symmetry.space_group_name_H-M   'P 1'
#
loop_
_entity.id
_entity.type
_entity.pdbx_description
1 polymer ?
#
loop_
_entity_poly.entity_id
_entity_poly.type
_entity_poly.pdbx_seq_one_letter_code
_entity_poly.pdbx_strand_id
1 'polypeptide(L)'
;MKKLLLFLAVILLLISACGNGIDENVDENIAKDTMQSIEIVKDAINNNTVVEDLPDEDLRIMSKYKDKYEQDDSLNGVDEQIIAFGITVVSKYARSSLLQSEVDKIAEDIEVTEKMISTGEPKFEDF
;
A
#
# COMPACT_ATOMS: atom_id res chain seq x y z
N MET A 1 -1.32 -8.34 33.46
CA MET A 1 -0.96 -6.90 33.33
C MET A 1 0.39 -6.66 32.66
N LYS A 2 1.48 -7.38 32.99
CA LYS A 2 2.81 -7.17 32.35
C LYS A 2 2.87 -7.45 30.84
N LYS A 3 2.05 -8.36 30.30
CA LYS A 3 1.98 -8.66 28.85
C LYS A 3 1.24 -7.58 28.03
N LEU A 4 0.31 -6.85 28.66
CA LEU A 4 -0.47 -5.79 27.99
C LEU A 4 0.38 -4.53 27.76
N LEU A 5 1.29 -4.24 28.68
CA LEU A 5 2.24 -3.12 28.55
C LEU A 5 3.31 -3.35 27.47
N LEU A 6 3.68 -4.61 27.21
CA LEU A 6 4.64 -4.93 26.14
C LEU A 6 4.03 -4.69 24.76
N PHE A 7 2.75 -5.03 24.57
CA PHE A 7 2.02 -4.80 23.32
C PHE A 7 1.83 -3.31 23.03
N LEU A 8 1.52 -2.52 24.07
CA LEU A 8 1.39 -1.07 23.94
C LEU A 8 2.73 -0.39 23.61
N ALA A 9 3.85 -0.91 24.13
CA ALA A 9 5.19 -0.38 23.84
C ALA A 9 5.66 -0.68 22.41
N VAL A 10 5.27 -1.83 21.84
CA VAL A 10 5.55 -2.16 20.42
C VAL A 10 4.72 -1.28 19.50
N ILE A 11 3.45 -1.01 19.84
CA ILE A 11 2.59 -0.07 19.11
C ILE A 11 3.16 1.35 19.19
N LEU A 12 3.64 1.79 20.36
CA LEU A 12 4.27 3.11 20.53
C LEU A 12 5.61 3.26 19.78
N LEU A 13 6.38 2.19 19.62
CA LEU A 13 7.62 2.21 18.84
C LEU A 13 7.37 2.30 17.34
N LEU A 14 6.27 1.72 16.84
CA LEU A 14 5.83 1.88 15.44
C LEU A 14 5.37 3.31 15.15
N ILE A 15 4.75 3.99 16.11
CA ILE A 15 4.30 5.38 15.95
C ILE A 15 5.49 6.36 15.94
N SER A 16 6.60 6.06 16.63
CA SER A 16 7.80 6.92 16.64
C SER A 16 8.70 6.82 15.40
N ALA A 17 8.46 5.88 14.49
CA ALA A 17 9.10 5.85 13.16
C ALA A 17 8.26 6.59 12.09
N CYS A 18 7.05 7.04 12.46
CA CYS A 18 6.03 7.59 11.58
C CYS A 18 6.00 9.14 11.63
N GLY A 19 7.18 9.78 11.64
CA GLY A 19 7.31 11.23 11.81
C GLY A 19 7.83 12.00 10.60
N ASN A 20 8.20 11.33 9.49
CA ASN A 20 8.88 11.97 8.35
C ASN A 20 8.67 11.25 7.00
N GLY A 21 7.63 10.42 6.85
CA GLY A 21 7.50 9.50 5.70
C GLY A 21 6.44 9.84 4.65
N ILE A 22 5.57 10.82 4.93
CA ILE A 22 4.57 11.31 3.97
C ILE A 22 4.95 12.75 3.66
N ASP A 23 5.16 13.07 2.40
CA ASP A 23 5.47 14.43 1.95
C ASP A 23 4.27 15.37 2.14
N GLU A 24 4.52 16.66 2.36
CA GLU A 24 3.45 17.64 2.58
C GLU A 24 2.53 17.85 1.37
N ASN A 25 2.98 17.44 0.17
CA ASN A 25 2.20 17.52 -1.07
C ASN A 25 1.32 16.27 -1.32
N VAL A 26 1.30 15.30 -0.40
CA VAL A 26 0.51 14.09 -0.50
C VAL A 26 -0.61 14.12 0.52
N ASP A 27 -1.84 13.82 0.11
CA ASP A 27 -2.95 13.71 1.07
C ASP A 27 -2.68 12.54 2.04
N GLU A 28 -2.67 12.86 3.34
CA GLU A 28 -2.32 11.90 4.39
C GLU A 28 -3.26 10.68 4.42
N ASN A 29 -4.54 10.85 4.08
CA ASN A 29 -5.49 9.74 4.04
C ASN A 29 -5.24 8.86 2.81
N ILE A 30 -4.96 9.46 1.66
CA ILE A 30 -4.55 8.74 0.45
C ILE A 30 -3.29 7.91 0.73
N ALA A 31 -2.27 8.52 1.32
CA ALA A 31 -1.05 7.84 1.69
C ALA A 31 -1.32 6.66 2.64
N LYS A 32 -2.08 6.88 3.72
CA LYS A 32 -2.38 5.84 4.71
C LYS A 32 -3.19 4.69 4.13
N ASP A 33 -4.25 4.98 3.39
CA ASP A 33 -5.12 3.96 2.81
C ASP A 33 -4.36 3.14 1.75
N THR A 34 -3.51 3.81 0.97
CA THR A 34 -2.63 3.15 -0.01
C THR A 34 -1.60 2.26 0.68
N MET A 35 -0.86 2.80 1.65
CA MET A 35 0.15 2.05 2.41
C MET A 35 -0.44 0.81 3.06
N GLN A 36 -1.61 0.94 3.71
CA GLN A 36 -2.27 -0.18 4.34
C GLN A 36 -2.58 -1.30 3.33
N SER A 37 -3.05 -0.94 2.13
CA SER A 37 -3.42 -1.91 1.09
C SER A 37 -2.21 -2.57 0.43
N ILE A 38 -1.13 -1.81 0.17
CA ILE A 38 0.08 -2.37 -0.43
C ILE A 38 0.90 -3.18 0.58
N GLU A 39 0.86 -2.85 1.88
CA GLU A 39 1.51 -3.63 2.94
C GLU A 39 0.91 -5.04 3.04
N ILE A 40 -0.42 -5.17 2.93
CA ILE A 40 -1.08 -6.48 2.86
C ILE A 40 -0.51 -7.31 1.70
N VAL A 41 -0.40 -6.72 0.50
CA VAL A 41 0.14 -7.41 -0.68
C VAL A 41 1.62 -7.76 -0.49
N LYS A 42 2.42 -6.84 0.07
CA LYS A 42 3.84 -7.02 0.37
C LYS A 42 4.05 -8.19 1.32
N ASP A 43 3.29 -8.24 2.41
CA ASP A 43 3.35 -9.31 3.40
C ASP A 43 2.89 -10.64 2.82
N ALA A 44 1.83 -10.64 2.00
CA ALA A 44 1.34 -11.84 1.36
C ALA A 44 2.37 -12.44 0.39
N ILE A 45 3.01 -11.61 -0.44
CA ILE A 45 4.10 -12.02 -1.34
C ILE A 45 5.27 -12.59 -0.54
N ASN A 46 5.72 -11.88 0.50
CA ASN A 46 6.84 -12.32 1.34
C ASN A 46 6.58 -13.68 2.01
N ASN A 47 5.32 -13.99 2.30
CA ASN A 47 4.89 -15.24 2.92
C ASN A 47 4.43 -16.30 1.90
N ASN A 48 4.52 -16.04 0.59
CA ASN A 48 3.99 -16.90 -0.48
C ASN A 48 2.50 -17.26 -0.28
N THR A 49 1.71 -16.32 0.24
CA THR A 49 0.27 -16.45 0.41
C THR A 49 -0.42 -16.07 -0.90
N VAL A 50 -1.34 -16.92 -1.37
CA VAL A 50 -2.21 -16.62 -2.51
C VAL A 50 -3.45 -15.86 -2.04
N VAL A 51 -4.11 -15.13 -2.94
CA VAL A 51 -5.25 -14.27 -2.60
C VAL A 51 -6.39 -15.03 -1.93
N GLU A 52 -6.61 -16.30 -2.29
CA GLU A 52 -7.65 -17.16 -1.73
C GLU A 52 -7.38 -17.56 -0.26
N ASP A 53 -6.13 -17.48 0.17
CA ASP A 53 -5.69 -17.82 1.53
C ASP A 53 -5.57 -16.58 2.44
N LEU A 54 -5.84 -15.38 1.92
CA LEU A 54 -5.81 -14.16 2.72
C LEU A 54 -6.94 -14.13 3.76
N PRO A 55 -6.71 -13.53 4.94
CA PRO A 55 -7.78 -13.23 5.88
C PRO A 55 -8.90 -12.38 5.25
N ASP A 56 -10.15 -12.68 5.59
CA ASP A 56 -11.32 -11.92 5.11
C ASP A 56 -11.22 -10.41 5.38
N GLU A 57 -10.59 -10.03 6.49
CA GLU A 57 -10.38 -8.62 6.84
C GLU A 57 -9.42 -7.92 5.87
N ASP A 58 -8.35 -8.59 5.45
CA ASP A 58 -7.36 -8.05 4.53
C ASP A 58 -7.97 -7.90 3.13
N LEU A 59 -8.73 -8.91 2.69
CA LEU A 59 -9.52 -8.84 1.45
C LEU A 59 -10.51 -7.66 1.49
N ARG A 60 -11.16 -7.44 2.63
CA ARG A 60 -12.09 -6.32 2.82
C ARG A 60 -11.40 -4.96 2.77
N ILE A 61 -10.22 -4.83 3.35
CA ILE A 61 -9.41 -3.59 3.30
C ILE A 61 -9.04 -3.29 1.85
N MET A 62 -8.47 -4.27 1.14
CA MET A 62 -8.08 -4.14 -0.27
C MET A 62 -9.27 -3.79 -1.17
N SER A 63 -10.43 -4.42 -0.97
CA SER A 63 -11.66 -4.12 -1.71
C SER A 63 -12.14 -2.69 -1.45
N LYS A 64 -12.19 -2.28 -0.18
CA LYS A 64 -12.62 -0.93 0.20
C LYS A 64 -11.73 0.16 -0.38
N TYR A 65 -10.42 -0.08 -0.39
CA TYR A 65 -9.47 0.84 -1.00
C TYR A 65 -9.77 1.04 -2.49
N LYS A 66 -9.95 -0.05 -3.24
CA LYS A 66 -10.36 0.02 -4.65
C LYS A 66 -11.69 0.74 -4.82
N ASP A 67 -12.73 0.31 -4.11
CA ASP A 67 -14.08 0.87 -4.22
C ASP A 67 -14.11 2.38 -3.91
N LYS A 68 -13.27 2.84 -2.98
CA LYS A 68 -13.17 4.24 -2.58
C LYS A 68 -12.62 5.13 -3.68
N TYR A 69 -11.64 4.65 -4.44
CA TYR A 69 -10.82 5.51 -5.32
C TYR A 69 -10.93 5.19 -6.81
N GLU A 70 -11.48 4.03 -7.22
CA GLU A 70 -11.58 3.62 -8.63
C GLU A 70 -12.44 4.56 -9.50
N GLN A 71 -13.29 5.39 -8.89
CA GLN A 71 -14.20 6.32 -9.57
C GLN A 71 -14.07 7.77 -9.05
N ASP A 72 -12.97 8.09 -8.38
CA ASP A 72 -12.76 9.45 -7.85
C ASP A 72 -12.08 10.36 -8.89
N ASP A 73 -12.92 10.97 -9.73
CA ASP A 73 -12.48 11.93 -10.75
C ASP A 73 -11.93 13.26 -10.17
N SER A 74 -11.94 13.44 -8.84
CA SER A 74 -11.40 14.65 -8.19
C SER A 74 -9.90 14.58 -7.90
N LEU A 75 -9.32 13.38 -8.00
CA LEU A 75 -7.90 13.14 -7.81
C LEU A 75 -7.09 13.82 -8.91
N ASN A 76 -5.92 14.35 -8.54
CA ASN A 76 -5.00 14.97 -9.48
C ASN A 76 -3.55 14.88 -8.95
N GLY A 77 -2.58 15.13 -9.83
CA GLY A 77 -1.18 15.26 -9.43
C GLY A 77 -0.57 13.95 -8.92
N VAL A 78 0.20 14.03 -7.84
CA VAL A 78 0.88 12.87 -7.25
C VAL A 78 -0.09 11.91 -6.58
N ASP A 79 -1.17 12.42 -5.97
CA ASP A 79 -2.20 11.61 -5.31
C ASP A 79 -2.91 10.66 -6.27
N GLU A 80 -3.26 11.15 -7.47
CA GLU A 80 -3.84 10.32 -8.54
C GLU A 80 -2.90 9.16 -8.92
N GLN A 81 -1.59 9.43 -9.00
CA GLN A 81 -0.60 8.41 -9.35
C GLN A 81 -0.39 7.41 -8.22
N ILE A 82 -0.34 7.86 -6.96
CA ILE A 82 -0.27 6.99 -5.78
C ILE A 82 -1.44 6.02 -5.79
N ILE A 83 -2.66 6.53 -6.01
CA ILE A 83 -3.86 5.70 -6.11
C ILE A 83 -3.78 4.71 -7.27
N ALA A 84 -3.41 5.19 -8.46
CA ALA A 84 -3.33 4.36 -9.67
C ALA A 84 -2.32 3.20 -9.50
N PHE A 85 -1.15 3.47 -8.92
CA PHE A 85 -0.15 2.45 -8.62
C PHE A 85 -0.63 1.50 -7.52
N GLY A 86 -1.21 2.01 -6.42
CA GLY A 86 -1.77 1.17 -5.36
C GLY A 86 -2.87 0.23 -5.86
N ILE A 87 -3.81 0.73 -6.69
CA ILE A 87 -4.87 -0.11 -7.30
C ILE A 87 -4.26 -1.14 -8.25
N THR A 88 -3.19 -0.78 -8.97
CA THR A 88 -2.46 -1.69 -9.85
C THR A 88 -1.82 -2.83 -9.05
N VAL A 89 -1.16 -2.53 -7.94
CA VAL A 89 -0.56 -3.52 -7.02
C VAL A 89 -1.63 -4.50 -6.53
N VAL A 90 -2.71 -3.98 -5.95
CA VAL A 90 -3.83 -4.77 -5.43
C VAL A 90 -4.46 -5.65 -6.52
N SER A 91 -4.70 -5.07 -7.71
CA SER A 91 -5.39 -5.76 -8.80
C SER A 91 -4.51 -6.79 -9.51
N LYS A 92 -3.20 -6.57 -9.59
CA LYS A 92 -2.27 -7.59 -10.08
C LYS A 92 -2.23 -8.77 -9.11
N TYR A 93 -2.04 -8.50 -7.82
CA TYR A 93 -1.97 -9.54 -6.80
C TYR A 93 -3.25 -10.39 -6.71
N ALA A 94 -4.42 -9.77 -6.88
CA ALA A 94 -5.70 -10.48 -6.86
C ALA A 94 -5.93 -11.48 -8.03
N ARG A 95 -4.99 -11.59 -8.99
CA ARG A 95 -5.07 -12.59 -10.06
C ARG A 95 -4.61 -13.94 -9.53
N SER A 96 -5.49 -14.95 -9.62
CA SER A 96 -5.16 -16.32 -9.26
C SER A 96 -3.98 -16.82 -10.12
N SER A 97 -2.83 -17.09 -9.49
CA SER A 97 -1.57 -17.56 -10.10
C SER A 97 -0.69 -16.51 -10.81
N LEU A 98 0.10 -15.78 -10.02
CA LEU A 98 1.15 -14.90 -10.52
C LEU A 98 2.40 -15.67 -10.99
N LEU A 99 2.97 -15.24 -12.10
CA LEU A 99 4.34 -15.59 -12.48
C LEU A 99 5.36 -14.84 -11.61
N GLN A 100 6.57 -15.37 -11.44
CA GLN A 100 7.63 -14.68 -10.68
C GLN A 100 7.92 -13.28 -11.22
N SER A 101 7.93 -13.11 -12.54
CA SER A 101 8.11 -11.79 -13.18
C SER A 101 7.01 -10.79 -12.82
N GLU A 102 5.80 -11.27 -12.50
CA GLU A 102 4.71 -10.40 -12.05
C GLU A 102 4.87 -10.05 -10.57
N VAL A 103 5.35 -10.97 -9.74
CA VAL A 103 5.73 -10.70 -8.34
C VAL A 103 6.82 -9.65 -8.28
N ASP A 104 7.87 -9.78 -9.09
CA ASP A 104 8.98 -8.81 -9.15
C ASP A 104 8.46 -7.42 -9.57
N LYS A 105 7.54 -7.37 -10.54
CA LYS A 105 6.91 -6.12 -10.97
C LYS A 105 6.00 -5.50 -9.92
N ILE A 106 5.28 -6.33 -9.13
CA ILE A 106 4.49 -5.83 -8.00
C ILE A 106 5.42 -5.20 -6.95
N ALA A 107 6.55 -5.84 -6.65
CA ALA A 107 7.53 -5.28 -5.71
C ALA A 107 8.08 -3.93 -6.19
N GLU A 108 8.42 -3.80 -7.48
CA GLU A 108 8.82 -2.53 -8.08
C GLU A 108 7.73 -1.45 -7.96
N ASP A 109 6.48 -1.79 -8.26
CA ASP A 109 5.35 -0.86 -8.16
C ASP A 109 5.12 -0.41 -6.69
N ILE A 110 5.33 -1.29 -5.71
CA ILE A 110 5.28 -0.97 -4.28
C ILE A 110 6.37 0.05 -3.93
N GLU A 111 7.62 -0.20 -4.31
CA GLU A 111 8.74 0.72 -4.02
C GLU A 111 8.53 2.10 -4.65
N VAL A 112 8.02 2.13 -5.88
CA VAL A 112 7.65 3.39 -6.55
C VAL A 112 6.55 4.12 -5.79
N THR A 113 5.53 3.41 -5.32
CA THR A 113 4.42 4.02 -4.54
C THR A 113 4.92 4.59 -3.21
N GLU A 114 5.72 3.82 -2.47
CA GLU A 114 6.36 4.25 -1.21
C GLU A 114 7.25 5.48 -1.44
N LYS A 115 7.95 5.54 -2.57
CA LYS A 115 8.76 6.70 -2.96
C LYS A 115 7.88 7.94 -3.24
N MET A 116 6.82 7.80 -4.04
CA MET A 116 5.91 8.94 -4.33
C MET A 116 5.29 9.49 -3.04
N ILE A 117 4.87 8.62 -2.12
CA ILE A 117 4.32 9.02 -0.82
C ILE A 117 5.35 9.79 0.01
N SER A 118 6.62 9.36 -0.02
CA SER A 118 7.67 9.96 0.81
C SER A 118 8.33 11.21 0.22
N THR A 119 8.29 11.40 -1.11
CA THR A 119 8.90 12.56 -1.77
C THR A 119 7.90 13.55 -2.33
N GLY A 120 6.62 13.17 -2.47
CA GLY A 120 5.61 13.98 -3.16
C GLY A 120 5.87 14.15 -4.66
N GLU A 121 6.85 13.43 -5.21
CA GLU A 121 7.23 13.53 -6.62
C GLU A 121 6.51 12.46 -7.44
N PRO A 122 5.87 12.81 -8.56
CA PRO A 122 5.23 11.83 -9.45
C PRO A 122 6.27 10.91 -10.12
N LYS A 123 5.83 9.74 -10.59
CA LYS A 123 6.68 8.90 -11.45
C LYS A 123 6.74 9.55 -12.84
N PHE A 124 7.93 10.02 -13.22
CA PHE A 124 8.17 10.39 -14.61
C PHE A 124 8.51 9.13 -15.41
N GLU A 125 7.83 8.91 -16.54
CA GLU A 125 8.33 7.98 -17.55
C GLU A 125 9.60 8.61 -18.15
N ASP A 126 10.73 7.90 -18.07
CA ASP A 126 11.94 8.28 -18.82
C ASP A 126 11.56 8.27 -20.32
N PHE A 127 11.46 9.46 -20.92
CA PHE A 127 11.18 9.66 -22.35
C PHE A 127 12.34 9.21 -23.25
#